data_AF-A0A8T8SE04-F1
#
_entry.id   AF-A0A8T8SE04-F1
#
_cell.length_a   1.000
_cell.length_b   1.000
_cell.length_c   1.000
_cell.angle_alpha   90.00
_cell.angle_beta   90.00
_cell.angle_gamma   90.00
#
_symmetry.space_group_name_H-M   'P 1'
#
loop_
_entity.id
_entity.type
_entity.pdbx_description
1 polymer ?
#
loop_
_entity_poly.entity_id
_entity_poly.type
_entity_poly.pdbx_seq_one_letter_code
_entity_poly.pdbx_strand_id
1 'polypeptide(L)'
;MTIEIREGRGVGPEKDHIYLQLSHLPPVSQRRPPSSPVSTSPIPVLPIVHYNMGGIPNDYKGHVLRTTSDGRDEIVPGLYAAGETACVSVHGANRFGANSLLESHRCRRHACCLLEVGQTEHH
;
A
#
# COMPACT_ATOMS: atom_id res chain seq x y z
N MET A 1 -1.29 -4.50 19.28
CA MET A 1 -2.65 -5.00 18.98
C MET A 1 -2.72 -6.52 19.14
N THR A 2 -2.06 -7.30 18.28
CA THR A 2 -2.11 -8.78 18.36
C THR A 2 -1.60 -9.34 19.69
N ILE A 3 -0.51 -8.79 20.24
CA ILE A 3 0.02 -9.22 21.54
C ILE A 3 -1.01 -8.95 22.66
N GLU A 4 -1.60 -7.75 22.70
CA GLU A 4 -2.64 -7.39 23.66
C GLU A 4 -3.81 -8.39 23.66
N ILE A 5 -4.30 -8.76 22.47
CA ILE A 5 -5.38 -9.73 22.30
C ILE A 5 -4.92 -11.12 22.81
N ARG A 6 -3.72 -11.57 22.41
CA ARG A 6 -3.18 -12.88 22.81
C ARG A 6 -2.89 -13.00 24.30
N GLU A 7 -2.55 -11.90 24.97
CA GLU A 7 -2.33 -11.86 26.41
C GLU A 7 -3.64 -11.61 27.20
N GLY A 8 -4.81 -11.74 26.55
CA GLY A 8 -6.13 -11.66 27.19
C GLY A 8 -6.63 -10.25 27.49
N ARG A 9 -5.93 -9.22 27.01
CA ARG A 9 -6.31 -7.79 27.16
C ARG A 9 -7.23 -7.29 26.05
N GLY A 10 -7.75 -8.17 25.21
CA GLY A 10 -8.79 -7.82 24.24
C GLY A 10 -10.10 -7.36 24.89
N VAL A 11 -10.99 -6.79 24.07
CA VAL A 11 -12.31 -6.28 24.48
C VAL A 11 -13.43 -7.07 23.80
N GLY A 12 -14.67 -6.82 24.21
CA GLY A 12 -15.84 -7.59 23.76
C GLY A 12 -16.04 -8.91 24.52
N PRO A 13 -17.12 -9.65 24.21
CA PRO A 13 -17.43 -10.92 24.85
C PRO A 13 -16.34 -11.98 24.61
N GLU A 14 -15.75 -11.99 23.41
CA GLU A 14 -14.75 -12.99 22.98
C GLU A 14 -13.30 -12.54 23.20
N LYS A 15 -13.06 -11.32 23.73
CA LYS A 15 -11.72 -10.76 23.97
C LYS A 15 -10.81 -10.77 22.71
N ASP A 16 -11.39 -10.60 21.53
CA ASP A 16 -10.74 -10.86 20.23
C ASP A 16 -10.34 -9.60 19.44
N HIS A 17 -10.68 -8.41 19.93
CA HIS A 17 -10.38 -7.13 19.28
C HIS A 17 -9.97 -6.05 20.28
N ILE A 18 -9.68 -4.84 19.79
CA ILE A 18 -9.42 -3.66 20.63
C ILE A 18 -10.30 -2.48 20.18
N TYR A 19 -10.35 -1.42 20.99
CA TYR A 19 -11.11 -0.21 20.68
C TYR A 19 -10.22 0.89 20.09
N LEU A 20 -10.67 1.50 18.99
CA LEU A 20 -10.18 2.77 18.46
C LEU A 20 -11.04 3.91 19.00
N GLN A 21 -10.48 4.72 19.90
CA GLN A 21 -11.20 5.81 20.56
C GLN A 21 -11.03 7.13 19.81
N LEU A 22 -12.15 7.72 19.38
CA LEU A 22 -12.17 8.99 18.62
C LEU A 22 -13.12 10.04 19.22
N SER A 23 -13.75 9.74 20.37
CA SER A 23 -14.74 10.62 21.04
C SER A 23 -14.14 11.88 21.68
N HIS A 24 -12.85 11.85 22.01
CA HIS A 24 -12.14 13.00 22.59
C HIS A 24 -11.72 14.05 21.55
N LEU A 25 -11.84 13.73 20.25
CA LEU A 25 -11.53 14.67 19.18
C LEU A 25 -12.71 15.61 18.93
N PRO A 26 -12.48 16.89 18.63
CA PRO A 26 -13.54 17.78 18.21
C PRO A 26 -14.24 17.21 16.96
N PRO A 27 -15.53 17.50 16.74
CA PRO A 27 -16.25 17.01 15.58
C PRO A 27 -15.58 17.49 14.28
N VAL A 28 -14.77 16.63 13.68
CA VAL A 28 -14.09 16.90 12.40
C VAL A 28 -15.11 16.67 11.27
N SER A 29 -15.88 17.70 10.95
CA SER A 29 -16.97 17.64 9.96
C SER A 29 -16.50 17.46 8.50
N GLN A 30 -15.23 17.78 8.19
CA GLN A 30 -14.76 17.84 6.80
C GLN A 30 -14.09 16.56 6.27
N ARG A 31 -13.72 15.61 7.13
CA ARG A 31 -12.97 14.39 6.73
C ARG A 31 -13.69 13.08 7.03
N ARG A 32 -14.93 13.14 7.52
CA ARG A 32 -15.68 11.94 7.93
C ARG A 32 -16.83 11.66 6.97
N PRO A 33 -17.08 10.38 6.63
CA PRO A 33 -18.33 10.02 5.97
C PRO A 33 -19.51 10.37 6.91
N PRO A 34 -20.60 10.95 6.37
CA PRO A 34 -21.66 11.60 7.14
C PRO A 34 -22.48 10.66 8.04
N SER A 35 -22.33 9.34 7.92
CA SER A 35 -23.11 8.32 8.64
C SER A 35 -22.36 7.60 9.76
N SER A 36 -21.14 8.02 10.11
CA SER A 36 -20.30 7.25 11.02
C SER A 36 -20.54 7.64 12.51
N PRO A 37 -21.06 6.74 13.38
CA PRO A 37 -21.38 7.01 14.80
C PRO A 37 -20.12 7.08 15.70
N VAL A 38 -19.06 7.66 15.16
CA VAL A 38 -17.69 7.63 15.71
C VAL A 38 -17.50 8.63 16.85
N SER A 39 -18.44 9.56 17.05
CA SER A 39 -18.35 10.55 18.14
C SER A 39 -18.78 9.99 19.48
N THR A 40 -19.59 8.93 19.51
CA THR A 40 -20.33 8.53 20.72
C THR A 40 -19.83 7.25 21.36
N SER A 41 -19.19 6.37 20.60
CA SER A 41 -18.68 5.10 21.10
C SER A 41 -17.40 4.69 20.38
N PRO A 42 -16.46 4.02 21.07
CA PRO A 42 -15.24 3.53 20.45
C PRO A 42 -15.54 2.51 19.35
N ILE A 43 -14.71 2.50 18.30
CA ILE A 43 -14.86 1.59 17.17
C ILE A 43 -14.09 0.29 17.46
N PRO A 44 -14.70 -0.90 17.35
CA PRO A 44 -13.97 -2.16 17.44
C PRO A 44 -13.06 -2.34 16.22
N VAL A 45 -11.78 -2.63 16.44
CA VAL A 45 -10.77 -2.82 15.39
C VAL A 45 -9.87 -4.02 15.69
N LEU A 46 -9.41 -4.69 14.63
CA LEU A 46 -8.43 -5.77 14.68
C LEU A 46 -7.41 -5.63 13.54
N PRO A 47 -6.20 -6.18 13.67
CA PRO A 47 -5.22 -6.22 12.57
C PRO A 47 -5.77 -7.05 11.40
N ILE A 48 -5.73 -6.48 10.20
CA ILE A 48 -6.11 -7.16 8.96
C ILE A 48 -4.98 -7.09 7.94
N VAL A 49 -4.93 -8.07 7.04
CA VAL A 49 -4.07 -7.97 5.85
C VAL A 49 -4.56 -6.79 5.02
N HIS A 50 -3.65 -5.87 4.67
CA HIS A 50 -4.03 -4.59 4.09
C HIS A 50 -3.32 -4.26 2.77
N TYR A 51 -2.05 -4.59 2.65
CA TYR A 51 -1.25 -4.21 1.48
C TYR A 51 -0.12 -5.21 1.24
N ASN A 52 0.12 -5.55 -0.02
CA ASN A 52 1.20 -6.45 -0.39
C ASN A 52 2.48 -5.66 -0.69
N MET A 53 3.54 -5.98 0.04
CA MET A 53 4.82 -5.29 -0.11
C MET A 53 5.70 -5.84 -1.24
N GLY A 54 5.51 -7.12 -1.56
CA GLY A 54 6.13 -7.74 -2.73
C GLY A 54 5.36 -7.42 -4.00
N GLY A 55 5.89 -7.88 -5.12
CA GLY A 55 5.32 -7.64 -6.43
C GLY A 55 6.32 -7.97 -7.51
N ILE A 56 6.04 -7.54 -8.72
CA ILE A 56 6.93 -7.71 -9.86
C ILE A 56 8.14 -6.79 -9.66
N PRO A 57 9.38 -7.32 -9.60
CA PRO A 57 10.58 -6.51 -9.48
C PRO A 57 10.67 -5.54 -10.66
N ASN A 58 10.86 -4.27 -10.38
CA ASN A 58 11.01 -3.25 -11.41
C ASN A 58 11.95 -2.13 -10.97
N ASP A 59 12.53 -1.43 -11.94
CA ASP A 59 13.34 -0.26 -11.65
C ASP A 59 12.49 0.95 -11.25
N TYR A 60 13.15 2.06 -10.88
CA TYR A 60 12.46 3.30 -10.50
C TYR A 60 11.67 3.95 -11.66
N LYS A 61 11.86 3.50 -12.90
CA LYS A 61 11.15 3.96 -14.10
C LYS A 61 9.95 3.07 -14.43
N GLY A 62 9.84 1.89 -13.81
CA GLY A 62 8.75 0.93 -13.99
C GLY A 62 9.08 -0.23 -14.92
N HIS A 63 10.32 -0.35 -15.42
CA HIS A 63 10.73 -1.48 -16.26
C HIS A 63 10.82 -2.74 -15.43
N VAL A 64 10.19 -3.83 -15.88
CA VAL A 64 10.28 -5.11 -15.17
C VAL A 64 11.71 -5.65 -15.26
N LEU A 65 12.22 -6.11 -14.13
CA LEU A 65 13.52 -6.72 -13.98
C LEU A 65 13.38 -8.24 -13.90
N ARG A 66 14.27 -8.94 -14.57
CA ARG A 66 14.48 -10.38 -14.45
C ARG A 66 15.89 -10.64 -13.94
N THR A 67 16.01 -11.44 -12.90
CA THR A 67 17.31 -11.92 -12.42
C THR A 67 17.80 -13.05 -13.33
N THR A 68 19.00 -12.89 -13.87
CA THR A 68 19.69 -13.88 -14.70
C THR A 68 20.27 -15.03 -13.87
N SER A 69 20.72 -16.10 -14.55
CA SER A 69 21.41 -17.24 -13.90
C SER A 69 22.61 -16.82 -13.05
N ASP A 70 23.25 -15.71 -13.42
CA ASP A 70 24.46 -15.19 -12.78
C ASP A 70 24.14 -14.19 -11.65
N GLY A 71 22.86 -14.03 -11.29
CA GLY A 71 22.41 -13.13 -10.23
C GLY A 71 22.37 -11.65 -10.61
N ARG A 72 22.46 -11.31 -11.90
CA ARG A 72 22.36 -9.92 -12.39
C ARG A 72 20.95 -9.59 -12.82
N ASP A 73 20.49 -8.38 -12.53
CA ASP A 73 19.20 -7.88 -12.99
C ASP A 73 19.26 -7.35 -14.41
N GLU A 74 18.34 -7.80 -15.26
CA GLU A 74 18.17 -7.36 -16.64
C GLU A 74 16.75 -6.85 -16.88
N ILE A 75 16.63 -5.77 -17.66
CA ILE A 75 15.34 -5.24 -18.08
C ILE A 75 14.68 -6.20 -19.06
N VAL A 76 13.39 -6.50 -18.85
CA VAL A 76 12.54 -7.21 -19.80
C VAL A 76 11.95 -6.19 -20.79
N PRO A 77 12.37 -6.21 -22.07
CA PRO A 77 11.91 -5.22 -23.05
C PRO A 77 10.38 -5.28 -23.24
N GLY A 78 9.73 -4.12 -23.22
CA GLY A 78 8.29 -3.98 -23.44
C GLY A 78 7.41 -4.36 -22.25
N LEU A 79 7.98 -4.77 -21.11
CA LEU A 79 7.23 -5.14 -19.92
C LEU A 79 7.41 -4.13 -18.79
N TYR A 80 6.29 -3.61 -18.28
CA TYR A 80 6.26 -2.59 -17.23
C TYR A 80 5.32 -3.01 -16.10
N ALA A 81 5.65 -2.59 -14.87
CA ALA A 81 4.81 -2.76 -13.69
C ALA A 81 4.73 -1.44 -12.93
N ALA A 82 3.58 -1.17 -12.30
CA ALA A 82 3.36 0.01 -11.45
C ALA A 82 2.34 -0.31 -10.35
N GLY A 83 2.30 0.49 -9.29
CA GLY A 83 1.29 0.35 -8.23
C GLY A 83 1.62 -0.77 -7.25
N GLU A 84 0.59 -1.26 -6.54
CA GLU A 84 0.74 -2.35 -5.56
C GLU A 84 1.22 -3.68 -6.18
N THR A 85 1.07 -3.85 -7.49
CA THR A 85 1.62 -5.01 -8.22
C THR A 85 3.13 -4.90 -8.48
N ALA A 86 3.73 -3.72 -8.32
CA ALA A 86 5.14 -3.47 -8.56
C ALA A 86 5.96 -3.52 -7.27
N CYS A 87 7.21 -3.96 -7.39
CA CYS A 87 8.20 -3.94 -6.33
C CYS A 87 9.43 -3.16 -6.79
N VAL A 88 9.30 -1.82 -6.77
CA VAL A 88 10.46 -0.90 -6.84
C VAL A 88 11.25 -0.95 -5.51
N SER A 89 10.66 -1.57 -4.47
CA SER A 89 11.16 -1.67 -3.10
C SER A 89 11.36 -0.33 -2.37
N VAL A 90 10.62 0.72 -2.76
CA VAL A 90 10.58 2.00 -2.00
C VAL A 90 9.98 1.88 -0.60
N HIS A 91 9.40 0.72 -0.30
CA HIS A 91 8.76 0.43 0.98
C HIS A 91 9.50 -0.63 1.80
N GLY A 92 10.53 -1.28 1.24
CA GLY A 92 11.24 -2.39 1.90
C GLY A 92 10.28 -3.40 2.54
N ALA A 93 10.52 -3.72 3.81
CA ALA A 93 9.70 -4.66 4.58
C ALA A 93 8.45 -4.04 5.25
N ASN A 94 8.32 -2.71 5.28
CA ASN A 94 7.20 -2.03 5.95
C ASN A 94 6.87 -0.69 5.29
N ARG A 95 5.65 -0.58 4.79
CA ARG A 95 5.15 0.64 4.15
C ARG A 95 4.58 1.64 5.17
N PHE A 96 5.01 2.90 5.08
CA PHE A 96 4.34 4.00 5.76
C PHE A 96 3.00 4.36 5.10
N GLY A 97 2.03 4.73 5.93
CA GLY A 97 0.70 5.17 5.49
C GLY A 97 0.75 6.30 4.45
N ALA A 98 -0.24 6.35 3.55
CA ALA A 98 -0.36 7.29 2.43
C ALA A 98 0.67 7.16 1.28
N ASN A 99 1.72 6.32 1.40
CA ASN A 99 2.75 6.25 0.35
C ASN A 99 2.41 5.41 -0.90
N SER A 100 1.28 4.67 -0.94
CA SER A 100 0.89 3.87 -2.12
C SER A 100 0.42 4.75 -3.26
N LEU A 101 -0.39 5.77 -2.96
CA LEU A 101 -0.89 6.69 -3.98
C LEU A 101 0.27 7.44 -4.65
N LEU A 102 1.25 7.88 -3.86
CA LEU A 102 2.44 8.54 -4.39
C LEU A 102 3.26 7.64 -5.32
N GLU A 103 3.46 6.38 -4.94
CA GLU A 103 4.16 5.38 -5.75
C GLU A 103 3.40 5.13 -7.07
N SER A 104 2.10 4.86 -6.99
CA SER A 104 1.26 4.56 -8.15
C SER A 104 1.25 5.72 -9.15
N HIS A 105 1.18 6.96 -8.66
CA HIS A 105 1.22 8.15 -9.52
C HIS A 105 2.61 8.39 -10.15
N ARG A 106 3.70 8.14 -9.40
CA ARG A 106 5.07 8.33 -9.90
C ARG A 106 5.43 7.29 -10.96
N CYS A 107 5.14 6.02 -10.70
CA CYS A 107 5.48 4.91 -11.58
C CYS A 107 4.63 4.96 -12.85
N ARG A 108 3.32 5.24 -12.74
CA ARG A 108 2.43 5.45 -13.90
C ARG A 108 2.92 6.56 -14.82
N ARG A 109 3.39 7.70 -14.29
CA ARG A 109 3.87 8.81 -15.15
C ARG A 109 5.08 8.41 -15.99
N HIS A 110 6.02 7.65 -15.44
CA HIS A 110 7.17 7.18 -16.19
C HIS A 110 6.78 6.10 -17.19
N ALA A 111 6.01 5.09 -16.77
CA ALA A 111 5.55 4.03 -17.67
C ALA A 111 4.71 4.59 -18.84
N CYS A 112 3.80 5.54 -18.58
CA CYS A 112 2.95 6.12 -19.62
C CYS A 112 3.75 7.00 -20.60
N CYS A 113 4.65 7.84 -20.09
CA CYS A 113 5.52 8.67 -20.93
C CYS A 113 6.45 7.81 -21.81
N LEU A 114 6.95 6.69 -21.27
CA LEU A 114 7.80 5.75 -22.02
C LEU A 114 7.01 4.94 -23.05
N LEU A 115 5.74 4.59 -22.77
CA LEU A 115 4.86 3.96 -23.77
C LEU A 115 4.58 4.91 -24.94
N GLU A 116 4.39 6.20 -24.69
CA GLU A 116 4.20 7.21 -25.75
C GLU A 116 5.46 7.39 -26.62
N VAL A 117 6.65 7.44 -26.00
CA VAL A 117 7.94 7.56 -26.73
C VAL A 117 8.28 6.28 -27.50
N GLY A 118 7.99 5.10 -26.94
CA GLY A 118 8.20 3.81 -27.61
C GLY A 118 7.27 3.57 -28.80
N GLN A 119 6.10 4.23 -28.86
CA GLN A 119 5.21 4.20 -30.02
C GLN A 119 5.69 5.13 -31.15
N THR A 120 6.52 6.15 -30.86
CA THR A 120 7.02 7.09 -31.87
C THR A 120 8.30 6.63 -32.59
N GLU A 121 9.01 5.63 -32.07
CA GLU A 121 10.29 5.14 -32.64
C GLU A 121 10.11 3.97 -33.63
N HIS A 122 8.86 3.57 -33.92
CA HIS A 122 8.53 2.54 -34.91
C HIS A 122 7.72 3.13 -36.07
N HIS A 123 8.37 3.95 -36.91
CA HIS A 123 7.89 4.33 -38.24
C HIS A 123 9.05 4.40 -39.24
#